data_AF-I9RKH8-F1
#
_entry.id   AF-I9RKH8-F1
#
_cell.length_a   1.000
_cell.length_b   1.000
_cell.length_c   1.000
_cell.angle_alpha   90.00
_cell.angle_beta   90.00
_cell.angle_gamma   90.00
#
_symmetry.space_group_name_H-M   'P 1'
#
loop_
_entity.id
_entity.type
_entity.pdbx_description
1 polymer ?
#
loop_
_entity_poly.entity_id
_entity_poly.type
_entity_poly.pdbx_seq_one_letter_code
_entity_poly.pdbx_strand_id
1 'polypeptide(L)'
;MGQHVFHNPQKHRIIFVEGITDYCYLSAFKLYFNEREFKDNPIPFTFLPISGLKNNPNDMKETIQKLCELDNNPIVLTDDDRKCDSDQNATSERFKNANEEMHDPITILQLSDCDRHFKQIEDCFSANDRKKYAKNKRMELAMAFKASLLYSGKDDVVSEETKENFKKLFEWIKKRV
;
A
#
# COMPACT_ATOMS: atom_id res chain seq x y z
N MET A 1 -25.57 13.15 -9.65
CA MET A 1 -25.86 11.71 -9.46
C MET A 1 -24.75 11.14 -8.62
N GLY A 2 -24.93 11.00 -7.31
CA GLY A 2 -23.92 10.41 -6.43
C GLY A 2 -23.84 8.91 -6.70
N GLN A 3 -22.75 8.44 -7.32
CA GLN A 3 -22.45 7.02 -7.38
C GLN A 3 -22.02 6.57 -5.99
N HIS A 4 -23.00 6.15 -5.17
CA HIS A 4 -22.70 5.37 -3.98
C HIS A 4 -22.31 3.96 -4.43
N VAL A 5 -21.03 3.77 -4.77
CA VAL A 5 -20.48 2.45 -5.08
C VAL A 5 -20.21 1.75 -3.75
N PHE A 6 -21.22 1.07 -3.21
CA PHE A 6 -20.98 0.07 -2.18
C PHE A 6 -20.32 -1.13 -2.85
N HIS A 7 -19.00 -1.24 -2.72
CA HIS A 7 -18.31 -2.45 -3.09
C HIS A 7 -18.77 -3.56 -2.14
N ASN A 8 -19.19 -4.72 -2.67
CA ASN A 8 -19.59 -5.85 -1.84
C ASN A 8 -18.40 -6.22 -0.93
N PRO A 9 -18.49 -6.06 0.40
CA PRO A 9 -17.37 -6.29 1.31
C PRO A 9 -16.92 -7.76 1.33
N GLN A 10 -17.78 -8.71 0.91
CA GLN A 10 -17.38 -10.11 0.73
C GLN A 10 -16.48 -10.32 -0.49
N LYS A 11 -16.46 -9.38 -1.44
CA LYS A 11 -15.63 -9.39 -2.65
C LYS A 11 -14.61 -8.25 -2.68
N HIS A 12 -14.60 -7.39 -1.67
CA HIS A 12 -13.78 -6.18 -1.62
C HIS A 12 -13.01 -6.10 -0.31
N ARG A 13 -11.71 -6.28 -0.38
CA ARG A 13 -10.83 -6.38 0.79
C ARG A 13 -10.29 -5.01 1.20
N ILE A 14 -10.05 -4.81 2.49
CA ILE A 14 -9.32 -3.64 2.99
C ILE A 14 -7.85 -4.05 3.15
N ILE A 15 -6.95 -3.27 2.56
CA ILE A 15 -5.50 -3.40 2.75
C ILE A 15 -5.03 -2.20 3.57
N PHE A 16 -4.56 -2.47 4.77
CA PHE A 16 -3.99 -1.46 5.64
C PHE A 16 -2.57 -1.11 5.20
N VAL A 17 -2.20 0.17 5.20
CA VAL A 17 -0.88 0.65 4.74
C VAL A 17 -0.25 1.55 5.80
N GLU A 18 1.08 1.55 5.92
CA GLU A 18 1.78 2.22 7.02
C GLU A 18 1.62 3.74 7.11
N GLY A 19 1.31 4.40 6.00
CA GLY A 19 1.33 5.85 5.94
C GLY A 19 0.25 6.44 5.04
N ILE A 20 -0.07 7.70 5.32
CA ILE A 20 -0.98 8.49 4.50
C ILE A 20 -0.41 8.78 3.10
N THR A 21 0.92 8.87 2.97
CA THR A 21 1.61 9.01 1.69
C THR A 21 1.42 7.77 0.82
N ASP A 22 1.59 6.58 1.40
CA ASP A 22 1.39 5.29 0.73
C ASP A 22 -0.05 5.16 0.25
N TYR A 23 -0.99 5.45 1.14
CA TYR A 23 -2.41 5.53 0.80
C TYR A 23 -2.67 6.45 -0.40
N CYS A 24 -2.06 7.64 -0.44
CA CYS A 24 -2.24 8.59 -1.53
C CYS A 24 -1.73 8.04 -2.88
N TYR A 25 -0.52 7.46 -2.93
CA TYR A 25 0.02 6.88 -4.16
C TYR A 25 -0.79 5.67 -4.62
N LEU A 26 -1.04 4.71 -3.72
CA LEU A 26 -1.74 3.48 -4.03
C LEU A 26 -3.19 3.74 -4.46
N SER A 27 -3.89 4.66 -3.79
CA SER A 27 -5.25 5.03 -4.17
C SER A 27 -5.30 5.77 -5.51
N ALA A 28 -4.32 6.62 -5.81
CA ALA A 28 -4.25 7.30 -7.10
C ALA A 28 -4.04 6.30 -8.24
N PHE A 29 -3.09 5.36 -8.11
CA PHE A 29 -2.87 4.32 -9.11
C PHE A 29 -4.06 3.38 -9.25
N LYS A 30 -4.73 3.03 -8.15
CA LYS A 30 -5.94 2.19 -8.20
C LYS A 30 -7.02 2.84 -9.06
N LEU A 31 -7.28 4.13 -8.83
CA LEU A 31 -8.26 4.87 -9.63
C LEU A 31 -7.83 4.96 -11.10
N TYR A 32 -6.56 5.32 -11.35
CA TYR A 32 -5.99 5.39 -12.70
C TYR A 32 -6.18 4.08 -13.47
N PHE A 33 -5.86 2.94 -12.84
CA PHE A 33 -5.98 1.62 -13.44
C PHE A 33 -7.43 1.16 -13.62
N ASN A 34 -8.30 1.43 -12.65
CA ASN A 34 -9.72 1.09 -12.74
C ASN A 34 -10.46 1.88 -13.82
N GLU A 35 -10.06 3.11 -14.13
CA GLU A 35 -10.69 3.89 -15.21
C GLU A 35 -10.21 3.48 -16.61
N ARG A 36 -9.10 2.72 -16.67
CA ARG A 36 -8.40 2.35 -17.91
C ARG A 36 -8.37 0.82 -18.06
N GLU A 37 -7.27 0.21 -17.61
CA GLU A 37 -6.93 -1.19 -17.85
C GLU A 37 -7.86 -2.20 -17.15
N PHE A 38 -8.43 -1.81 -16.01
CA PHE A 38 -9.26 -2.68 -15.16
C PHE A 38 -10.73 -2.24 -15.14
N LYS A 39 -11.19 -1.50 -16.16
CA LYS A 39 -12.55 -0.94 -16.22
C LYS A 39 -13.65 -2.00 -16.09
N ASP A 40 -13.46 -3.14 -16.76
CA ASP A 40 -14.43 -4.24 -16.74
C ASP A 40 -14.22 -5.21 -15.57
N ASN A 41 -13.04 -5.18 -14.93
CA ASN A 41 -12.71 -6.00 -13.77
C ASN A 41 -11.92 -5.19 -12.72
N PRO A 42 -12.60 -4.28 -12.00
CA PRO A 42 -11.94 -3.35 -11.09
C PRO A 42 -11.17 -4.06 -9.98
N ILE A 43 -10.08 -3.42 -9.53
CA ILE A 43 -9.26 -3.91 -8.43
C ILE A 43 -10.13 -4.10 -7.18
N PRO A 44 -10.24 -5.33 -6.64
CA PRO A 44 -11.22 -5.70 -5.63
C PRO A 44 -10.72 -5.42 -4.20
N PHE A 45 -9.96 -4.34 -4.01
CA PHE A 45 -9.53 -3.94 -2.68
C PHE A 45 -9.35 -2.43 -2.57
N THR A 46 -9.38 -1.91 -1.35
CA THR A 46 -9.13 -0.50 -1.05
C THR A 46 -8.04 -0.37 0.00
N PHE A 47 -7.39 0.79 0.04
CA PHE A 47 -6.34 1.06 1.00
C PHE A 47 -6.87 1.90 2.17
N LEU A 48 -6.39 1.62 3.38
CA LEU A 48 -6.64 2.45 4.56
C LEU A 48 -5.33 2.67 5.32
N PRO A 49 -4.92 3.92 5.58
CA PRO A 49 -3.67 4.17 6.29
C PRO A 49 -3.82 3.87 7.79
N ILE A 50 -2.85 3.16 8.34
CA ILE A 50 -2.60 3.06 9.78
C ILE A 50 -1.47 4.02 10.11
N SER A 51 -1.48 4.70 11.25
CA SER A 51 -0.50 5.76 11.55
C SER A 51 0.86 5.18 11.98
N GLY A 52 1.53 4.48 11.08
CA GLY A 52 2.76 3.71 11.26
C GLY A 52 2.57 2.41 12.05
N LEU A 53 3.58 1.53 11.99
CA LEU A 53 3.61 0.25 12.72
C LEU A 53 3.93 0.39 14.22
N LYS A 54 4.23 1.61 14.70
CA LYS A 54 4.71 1.91 16.07
C LYS A 54 6.11 1.32 16.34
N ASN A 55 6.71 1.73 17.46
CA ASN A 55 8.11 1.37 17.78
C ASN A 55 8.25 0.50 19.03
N ASN A 56 7.16 0.30 19.78
CA ASN A 56 7.09 -0.49 21.01
C ASN A 56 6.26 -1.76 20.74
N PRO A 57 6.72 -2.96 21.16
CA PRO A 57 5.97 -4.20 20.95
C PRO A 57 4.54 -4.18 21.50
N ASN A 58 4.29 -3.51 22.64
CA ASN A 58 2.94 -3.41 23.18
C ASN A 58 2.01 -2.61 22.27
N ASP A 59 2.48 -1.49 21.73
CA ASP A 59 1.72 -0.65 20.80
C ASP A 59 1.49 -1.37 19.45
N MET A 60 2.44 -2.21 19.03
CA MET A 60 2.29 -3.08 17.85
C MET A 60 1.15 -4.10 18.06
N LYS A 61 1.15 -4.79 19.21
CA LYS A 61 0.09 -5.74 19.58
C LYS A 61 -1.28 -5.06 19.68
N GLU A 62 -1.34 -3.87 20.30
CA GLU A 62 -2.57 -3.06 20.35
C GLU A 62 -3.04 -2.68 18.93
N THR A 63 -2.12 -2.32 18.03
CA THR A 63 -2.44 -2.04 16.63
C THR A 63 -3.03 -3.26 15.94
N ILE A 64 -2.44 -4.45 16.13
CA ILE A 64 -2.93 -5.71 15.56
C ILE A 64 -4.33 -6.05 16.11
N GLN A 65 -4.56 -5.89 17.42
CA GLN A 65 -5.89 -6.10 18.02
C GLN A 65 -6.94 -5.17 17.41
N LYS A 66 -6.64 -3.88 17.29
CA LYS A 66 -7.55 -2.91 16.65
C LYS A 66 -7.81 -3.25 15.19
N LEU A 67 -6.84 -3.81 14.48
CA LEU A 67 -7.06 -4.28 13.11
C LEU A 67 -8.05 -5.43 13.08
N CYS A 68 -7.93 -6.41 13.98
CA CYS A 68 -8.88 -7.52 14.11
C CYS A 68 -10.28 -7.07 14.56
N GLU A 69 -10.41 -5.97 15.30
CA GLU A 69 -11.70 -5.36 15.62
C GLU A 69 -12.38 -4.71 14.41
N LEU A 70 -11.59 -4.22 13.44
CA LEU A 70 -12.08 -3.50 12.25
C LEU A 70 -12.37 -4.42 11.07
N ASP A 71 -11.63 -5.50 10.91
CA ASP A 71 -11.77 -6.47 9.82
C ASP A 71 -11.57 -7.90 10.33
N ASN A 72 -12.39 -8.84 9.86
CA ASN A 72 -12.32 -10.24 10.30
C ASN A 72 -11.04 -10.96 9.85
N ASN A 73 -10.38 -10.49 8.80
CA ASN A 73 -9.14 -11.05 8.29
C ASN A 73 -8.22 -9.91 7.81
N PRO A 74 -7.64 -9.12 8.72
CA PRO A 74 -6.90 -7.93 8.34
C PRO A 74 -5.68 -8.26 7.48
N ILE A 75 -5.41 -7.40 6.49
CA ILE A 75 -4.22 -7.48 5.65
C ILE A 75 -3.46 -6.17 5.77
N VAL A 76 -2.19 -6.23 6.18
CA VAL A 76 -1.30 -5.06 6.25
C VAL A 76 -0.22 -5.18 5.18
N LEU A 77 -0.08 -4.16 4.34
CA LEU A 77 1.05 -4.01 3.43
C LEU A 77 2.14 -3.18 4.13
N THR A 78 3.31 -3.77 4.32
CA THR A 78 4.44 -3.16 5.04
C THR A 78 5.63 -2.88 4.13
N ASP A 79 6.38 -1.85 4.50
CA ASP A 79 7.72 -1.60 4.00
C ASP A 79 8.67 -2.76 4.43
N ASP A 80 9.84 -2.79 3.80
CA ASP A 80 10.99 -3.58 4.18
C ASP A 80 12.11 -2.64 4.64
N ASP A 81 12.06 -2.26 5.91
CA ASP A 81 13.03 -1.38 6.56
C ASP A 81 14.30 -2.10 7.04
N ARG A 82 14.47 -3.37 6.66
CA ARG A 82 15.69 -4.14 6.97
C ARG A 82 16.91 -3.56 6.26
N LYS A 83 17.98 -3.35 7.02
CA LYS A 83 19.29 -2.99 6.46
C LYS A 83 19.98 -4.17 5.76
N CYS A 84 19.73 -5.38 6.25
CA CYS A 84 20.13 -6.65 5.67
C CYS A 84 19.12 -7.75 6.05
N ASP A 85 19.15 -8.90 5.37
CA ASP A 85 18.18 -9.99 5.57
C ASP A 85 18.12 -10.51 7.02
N SER A 86 19.17 -10.28 7.82
CA SER A 86 19.24 -10.68 9.23
C SER A 86 18.86 -9.57 10.22
N ASP A 87 18.39 -8.41 9.76
CA ASP A 87 18.08 -7.26 10.62
C ASP A 87 16.74 -7.42 11.35
N GLN A 88 16.75 -8.21 12.42
CA GLN A 88 15.58 -8.45 13.29
C GLN A 88 15.12 -7.20 14.07
N ASN A 89 15.91 -6.11 14.05
CA ASN A 89 15.55 -4.86 14.71
C ASN A 89 14.72 -3.94 13.82
N ALA A 90 14.58 -4.27 12.52
CA ALA A 90 13.72 -3.58 11.60
C ALA A 90 12.27 -3.56 12.13
N THR A 91 11.60 -2.43 11.98
CA THR A 91 10.23 -2.21 12.48
C THR A 91 9.26 -3.21 11.85
N SER A 92 9.42 -3.49 10.56
CA SER A 92 8.64 -4.49 9.83
C SER A 92 8.80 -5.90 10.43
N GLU A 93 10.03 -6.32 10.73
CA GLU A 93 10.30 -7.63 11.36
C GLU A 93 9.79 -7.70 12.79
N ARG A 94 9.96 -6.63 13.57
CA ARG A 94 9.40 -6.56 14.93
C ARG A 94 7.87 -6.61 14.93
N PHE A 95 7.22 -6.00 13.93
CA PHE A 95 5.78 -6.08 13.75
C PHE A 95 5.32 -7.49 13.36
N LYS A 96 6.07 -8.19 12.49
CA LYS A 96 5.83 -9.62 12.18
C LYS A 96 5.97 -10.50 13.43
N ASN A 97 7.03 -10.32 14.20
CA ASN A 97 7.22 -11.07 15.45
C ASN A 97 6.08 -10.80 16.45
N ALA A 98 5.68 -9.53 16.59
CA ALA A 98 4.54 -9.18 17.43
C ALA A 98 3.25 -9.85 16.96
N ASN A 99 3.05 -10.00 15.65
CA ASN A 99 1.93 -10.70 15.04
C ASN A 99 1.95 -12.22 15.27
N GLU A 100 3.12 -12.86 15.14
CA GLU A 100 3.29 -14.29 15.42
C GLU A 100 3.01 -14.66 16.89
N GLU A 101 3.22 -13.72 17.81
CA GLU A 101 2.90 -13.88 19.23
C GLU A 101 1.41 -13.69 19.55
N MET A 102 0.58 -13.23 18.59
CA MET A 102 -0.86 -13.03 18.80
C MET A 102 -1.62 -14.34 18.72
N HIS A 103 -2.69 -14.46 19.51
CA HIS A 103 -3.62 -15.58 19.38
C HIS A 103 -4.30 -15.60 18.00
N ASP A 104 -4.69 -14.42 17.50
CA ASP A 104 -5.32 -14.22 16.20
C ASP A 104 -4.38 -13.40 15.30
N PRO A 105 -3.42 -14.03 14.61
CA PRO A 105 -2.50 -13.32 13.73
C PRO A 105 -3.19 -12.81 12.47
N ILE A 106 -2.72 -11.67 11.96
CA ILE A 106 -3.18 -11.04 10.72
C ILE A 106 -2.28 -11.40 9.54
N THR A 107 -2.75 -11.12 8.32
CA THR A 107 -1.91 -11.28 7.12
C THR A 107 -1.01 -10.06 6.94
N ILE A 108 0.30 -10.29 6.87
CA ILE A 108 1.29 -9.25 6.56
C ILE A 108 1.84 -9.52 5.16
N LEU A 109 1.73 -8.52 4.29
CA LEU A 109 2.30 -8.50 2.96
C LEU A 109 3.50 -7.56 2.98
N GLN A 110 4.71 -8.07 2.83
CA GLN A 110 5.90 -7.21 2.73
C GLN A 110 6.17 -6.87 1.27
N LEU A 111 6.49 -5.61 0.96
CA LEU A 111 6.73 -5.17 -0.42
C LEU A 111 7.83 -5.96 -1.13
N SER A 112 8.88 -6.34 -0.40
CA SER A 112 10.02 -7.07 -0.96
C SER A 112 9.68 -8.50 -1.40
N ASP A 113 8.57 -9.07 -0.90
CA ASP A 113 8.02 -10.35 -1.37
C ASP A 113 7.33 -10.23 -2.75
N CYS A 114 7.02 -9.01 -3.19
CA CYS A 114 6.56 -8.71 -4.55
C CYS A 114 7.72 -8.56 -5.52
N ASP A 115 8.68 -7.72 -5.13
CA ASP A 115 9.93 -7.51 -5.84
C ASP A 115 10.98 -7.09 -4.81
N ARG A 116 12.12 -7.78 -4.77
CA ARG A 116 13.19 -7.48 -3.80
C ARG A 116 13.69 -6.02 -3.83
N HIS A 117 13.45 -5.29 -4.92
CA HIS A 117 13.80 -3.88 -5.04
C HIS A 117 12.72 -2.94 -4.45
N PHE A 118 11.51 -3.43 -4.21
CA PHE A 118 10.44 -2.69 -3.55
C PHE A 118 10.61 -2.78 -2.04
N LYS A 119 11.46 -1.92 -1.47
CA LYS A 119 11.59 -1.82 -0.02
C LYS A 119 10.54 -0.87 0.56
N GLN A 120 10.20 0.18 -0.15
CA GLN A 120 9.14 1.12 0.20
C GLN A 120 8.24 1.37 -1.00
N ILE A 121 7.07 1.95 -0.78
CA ILE A 121 6.15 2.31 -1.88
C ILE A 121 6.83 3.25 -2.88
N GLU A 122 7.70 4.14 -2.41
CA GLU A 122 8.47 5.04 -3.26
C GLU A 122 9.44 4.32 -4.21
N ASP A 123 9.83 3.07 -3.93
CA ASP A 123 10.68 2.27 -4.82
C ASP A 123 9.91 1.71 -6.03
N CYS A 124 8.57 1.78 -6.02
CA CYS A 124 7.77 1.46 -7.21
C CYS A 124 7.89 2.54 -8.30
N PHE A 125 8.37 3.75 -7.95
CA PHE A 125 8.58 4.82 -8.91
C PHE A 125 9.90 4.68 -9.64
N SER A 126 9.92 4.99 -10.93
CA SER A 126 11.16 5.22 -11.69
C SER A 126 12.01 6.30 -11.01
N ALA A 127 13.33 6.29 -11.25
CA ALA A 127 14.23 7.28 -10.63
C ALA A 127 13.81 8.74 -10.90
N ASN A 128 13.31 9.00 -12.11
CA ASN A 128 12.84 10.34 -12.52
C ASN A 128 11.53 10.72 -11.82
N ASP A 129 10.55 9.81 -11.81
CA ASP A 129 9.27 10.07 -11.16
C ASP A 129 9.41 10.18 -9.65
N ARG A 130 10.27 9.34 -9.05
CA ARG A 130 10.60 9.42 -7.62
C ARG A 130 11.17 10.78 -7.27
N LYS A 131 12.11 11.31 -8.07
CA LYS A 131 12.69 12.64 -7.85
C LYS A 131 11.64 13.76 -7.95
N LYS A 132 10.62 13.58 -8.79
CA LYS A 132 9.55 14.57 -9.03
C LYS A 132 8.45 14.54 -7.98
N TYR A 133 8.03 13.34 -7.59
CA TYR A 133 6.81 13.13 -6.80
C TYR A 133 7.06 12.54 -5.41
N ALA A 134 8.15 11.79 -5.22
CA ALA A 134 8.39 11.00 -4.01
C ALA A 134 9.75 11.28 -3.34
N LYS A 135 10.36 12.45 -3.61
CA LYS A 135 11.68 12.81 -3.07
C LYS A 135 11.67 13.07 -1.57
N ASN A 136 10.57 13.61 -1.05
CA ASN A 136 10.35 13.85 0.37
C ASN A 136 8.90 13.43 0.69
N LYS A 137 8.65 12.83 1.86
CA LYS A 137 7.30 12.46 2.35
C LYS A 137 6.44 13.71 2.69
N ARG A 138 6.31 14.65 1.75
CA ARG A 138 5.48 15.85 1.85
C ARG A 138 4.11 15.55 1.25
N MET A 139 3.07 15.72 2.05
CA MET A 139 1.68 15.54 1.63
C MET A 139 1.35 16.29 0.34
N GLU A 140 1.86 17.52 0.19
CA GLU A 140 1.65 18.36 -0.99
C GLU A 140 2.08 17.68 -2.29
N LEU A 141 3.21 16.97 -2.28
CA LEU A 141 3.70 16.27 -3.47
C LEU A 141 2.82 15.07 -3.83
N ALA A 142 2.36 14.32 -2.82
CA ALA A 142 1.45 13.20 -3.03
C ALA A 142 0.06 13.66 -3.53
N MET A 143 -0.43 14.81 -3.05
CA MET A 143 -1.66 15.43 -3.56
C MET A 143 -1.49 15.97 -4.98
N ALA A 144 -0.40 16.67 -5.27
CA ALA A 144 -0.08 17.16 -6.60
C ALA A 144 0.10 16.01 -7.60
N PHE A 145 0.69 14.90 -7.15
CA PHE A 145 0.79 13.66 -7.90
C PHE A 145 -0.60 13.10 -8.23
N LYS A 146 -1.47 12.90 -7.23
CA LYS A 146 -2.84 12.42 -7.45
C LYS A 146 -3.61 13.30 -8.42
N ALA A 147 -3.49 14.62 -8.28
CA ALA A 147 -4.14 15.57 -9.19
C ALA A 147 -3.60 15.45 -10.62
N SER A 148 -2.27 15.32 -10.78
CA SER A 148 -1.64 15.15 -12.08
C SER A 148 -2.06 13.83 -12.73
N LEU A 149 -2.02 12.71 -12.00
CA LEU A 149 -2.30 11.38 -12.55
C LEU A 149 -3.76 11.23 -12.98
N LEU A 150 -4.70 11.79 -12.20
CA LEU A 150 -6.13 11.59 -12.43
C LEU A 150 -6.78 12.68 -13.30
N TYR A 151 -6.32 13.93 -13.21
CA TYR A 151 -7.04 15.07 -13.80
C TYR A 151 -6.27 15.84 -14.86
N SER A 152 -4.99 15.53 -15.13
CA SER A 152 -4.24 16.27 -16.15
C SER A 152 -4.70 16.00 -17.59
N GLY A 153 -5.48 14.93 -17.81
CA GLY A 153 -5.86 14.45 -19.15
C GLY A 153 -4.69 13.94 -19.98
N LYS A 154 -3.50 13.81 -19.37
CA LYS A 154 -2.28 13.33 -20.01
C LYS A 154 -1.98 11.91 -19.59
N ASP A 155 -1.54 11.11 -20.55
CA ASP A 155 -1.16 9.72 -20.31
C ASP A 155 0.31 9.57 -19.89
N ASP A 156 1.13 10.59 -20.11
CA ASP A 156 2.58 10.61 -19.87
C ASP A 156 2.97 11.28 -18.54
N VAL A 157 2.05 11.33 -17.57
CA VAL A 157 2.29 11.96 -16.25
C VAL A 157 3.42 11.28 -15.48
N VAL A 158 3.49 9.95 -15.63
CA VAL A 158 4.53 9.06 -15.08
C VAL A 158 5.06 8.17 -16.18
N SER A 159 6.29 7.67 -16.00
CA SER A 159 6.90 6.72 -16.92
C SER A 159 6.14 5.39 -16.96
N GLU A 160 6.30 4.66 -18.07
CA GLU A 160 5.76 3.30 -18.20
C GLU A 160 6.35 2.36 -17.14
N GLU A 161 7.63 2.51 -16.78
CA GLU A 161 8.27 1.75 -15.69
C GLU A 161 7.51 1.90 -14.37
N THR A 162 7.14 3.14 -13.99
CA THR A 162 6.35 3.38 -12.78
C THR A 162 4.98 2.69 -12.88
N LYS A 163 4.30 2.79 -14.01
CA LYS A 163 2.99 2.14 -14.22
C LYS A 163 3.10 0.63 -14.11
N GLU A 164 4.08 0.02 -14.77
CA GLU A 164 4.32 -1.42 -14.74
C GLU A 164 4.62 -1.91 -13.32
N ASN A 165 5.43 -1.18 -12.56
CA ASN A 165 5.74 -1.51 -11.16
C ASN A 165 4.49 -1.50 -10.27
N PHE A 166 3.68 -0.44 -10.32
CA PHE A 166 2.43 -0.38 -9.54
C PHE A 166 1.40 -1.42 -10.00
N LYS A 167 1.30 -1.67 -11.30
CA LYS A 167 0.44 -2.74 -11.84
C LYS A 167 0.89 -4.11 -11.34
N LYS A 168 2.19 -4.39 -11.37
CA LYS A 168 2.79 -5.61 -10.84
C LYS A 168 2.45 -5.79 -9.35
N LEU A 169 2.61 -4.73 -8.55
CA LEU A 169 2.25 -4.73 -7.13
C LEU A 169 0.76 -5.08 -6.94
N PHE A 170 -0.14 -4.49 -7.71
CA PHE A 170 -1.58 -4.72 -7.55
C PHE A 170 -2.02 -6.12 -7.96
N GLU A 171 -1.47 -6.63 -9.06
CA GLU A 171 -1.67 -8.02 -9.47
C GLU A 171 -1.11 -9.01 -8.42
N TRP A 172 0.01 -8.67 -7.80
CA TRP A 172 0.60 -9.47 -6.72
C TRP A 172 -0.26 -9.47 -5.45
N ILE A 173 -0.82 -8.32 -5.05
CA ILE A 173 -1.79 -8.22 -3.95
C ILE A 173 -3.04 -9.03 -4.30
N LYS A 174 -3.61 -8.83 -5.50
CA LYS A 174 -4.83 -9.52 -5.97
C LYS A 174 -4.74 -11.04 -5.88
N LYS A 175 -3.55 -11.63 -6.05
CA LYS A 175 -3.32 -13.07 -5.94
C LYS A 175 -3.28 -13.60 -4.50
N ARG A 176 -3.18 -12.72 -3.51
CA ARG A 176 -3.07 -13.04 -2.07
C ARG A 176 -4.30 -12.69 -1.26
N VAL A 177 -5.28 -12.02 -1.87
CA VAL A 177 -6.45 -11.46 -1.18
C VAL A 177 -7.77 -11.97 -1.74
#